data_AF-A0A7F8R934-F1
#
_entry.id   AF-A0A7F8R934-F1
#
_cell.length_a   1.000
_cell.length_b   1.000
_cell.length_c   1.000
_cell.angle_alpha   90.00
_cell.angle_beta   90.00
_cell.angle_gamma   90.00
#
_symmetry.space_group_name_H-M   'P 1'
#
loop_
_entity.id
_entity.type
_entity.pdbx_description
1 polymer ?
#
loop_
_entity_poly.entity_id
_entity_poly.type
_entity_poly.pdbx_seq_one_letter_code
_entity_poly.pdbx_strand_id
1 'polypeptide(L)'
;MCYEGFELMGEVTIRCILGQPSHWNGPLPVCKVNQDSFEHALEVAEAAAETSLEGGNMALAIFIPVLIISLLLGGAYIYITRCRYYSNLRLPLMYSHPYSQITVETEFDNPIYETGETREYEVSI
;
A
#
# COMPACT_ATOMS: atom_id res chain seq x y z
N MET A 1 34.70 48.85 -4.70
CA MET A 1 33.32 48.49 -5.06
C MET A 1 33.30 47.02 -5.43
N CYS A 2 32.28 46.27 -5.01
CA CYS A 2 32.16 44.84 -5.30
C CYS A 2 31.55 44.59 -6.69
N TYR A 3 31.73 43.37 -7.22
CA TYR A 3 31.07 42.93 -8.45
C TYR A 3 29.56 42.74 -8.24
N GLU A 4 28.79 42.76 -9.32
CA GLU A 4 27.34 42.54 -9.29
C GLU A 4 26.99 41.23 -8.56
N GLY A 5 26.03 41.29 -7.63
CA GLY A 5 25.64 40.17 -6.77
C GLY A 5 26.46 40.00 -5.48
N PHE A 6 27.51 40.81 -5.27
CA PHE A 6 28.27 40.84 -4.03
C PHE A 6 28.07 42.15 -3.28
N GLU A 7 27.83 42.04 -1.97
CA GLU A 7 27.70 43.15 -1.05
C GLU A 7 28.99 43.36 -0.25
N LEU A 8 29.38 44.62 -0.05
CA LEU A 8 30.57 44.98 0.70
C LEU A 8 30.27 44.89 2.20
N MET A 9 30.95 43.98 2.88
CA MET A 9 30.89 43.83 4.34
C MET A 9 32.08 44.54 4.99
N GLY A 10 31.80 45.57 5.77
CA GLY A 10 32.80 46.38 6.49
C GLY A 10 32.86 47.83 6.04
N GLU A 11 33.86 48.57 6.54
CA GLU A 11 34.02 49.99 6.21
C GLU A 11 34.59 50.18 4.80
N VAL A 12 33.97 51.06 4.00
CA VAL A 12 34.35 51.32 2.60
C VAL A 12 35.78 51.85 2.48
N THR A 13 36.26 52.58 3.49
CA THR A 13 37.57 53.23 3.48
C THR A 13 38.29 52.97 4.79
N ILE A 14 39.47 52.37 4.72
CA ILE A 14 40.36 52.22 5.87
C ILE A 14 41.49 53.24 5.83
N ARG A 15 41.91 53.70 7.00
CA ARG A 15 43.02 54.64 7.17
C ARG A 15 44.23 53.93 7.78
N CYS A 16 45.41 54.26 7.30
CA CYS A 16 46.67 53.83 7.88
C CYS A 16 47.05 54.79 9.01
N ILE A 17 47.18 54.25 10.22
CA ILE A 17 47.62 54.99 11.39
C ILE A 17 49.15 54.86 11.43
N LEU A 18 49.83 55.98 11.24
CA LEU A 18 51.29 56.05 11.24
C LEU A 18 51.81 55.79 12.66
N GLY A 19 52.67 54.77 12.82
CA GLY A 19 53.26 54.33 14.07
C GLY A 19 54.43 53.36 13.83
N GLN A 20 55.01 52.80 14.90
CA GLN A 20 56.03 51.75 14.84
C GLN A 20 55.54 50.50 15.61
N PRO A 21 54.82 49.56 14.96
CA PRO A 21 54.50 49.48 13.53
C PRO A 21 53.26 50.29 13.13
N SER A 22 53.21 50.73 11.88
CA SER A 22 51.99 51.29 11.30
C SER A 22 50.93 50.22 11.18
N HIS A 23 49.69 50.54 11.55
CA HIS A 23 48.58 49.60 11.47
C HIS A 23 47.36 50.25 10.83
N TRP A 24 46.47 49.41 10.31
CA TRP A 24 45.21 49.85 9.77
C TRP A 24 44.21 50.07 10.90
N ASN A 25 43.37 51.09 10.78
CA ASN A 25 42.34 51.38 11.77
C ASN A 25 41.29 50.25 11.93
N GLY A 26 41.27 49.28 11.00
CA GLY A 26 40.33 48.18 11.01
C GLY A 26 40.70 47.08 10.00
N PRO A 27 39.93 45.98 9.98
CA PRO A 27 40.10 44.91 9.03
C PRO A 27 39.76 45.36 7.60
N LEU A 28 40.30 44.64 6.61
CA LEU A 28 39.98 44.87 5.20
C LEU A 28 38.51 44.51 4.93
N PRO A 29 37.77 45.35 4.18
CA PRO A 29 36.39 45.03 3.83
C PRO A 29 36.36 43.85 2.85
N VAL A 30 35.33 43.00 2.98
CA VAL A 30 35.19 41.78 2.20
C VAL A 30 33.91 41.83 1.39
N CYS A 31 33.97 41.48 0.11
CA CYS A 31 32.77 41.30 -0.72
C CYS A 31 32.18 39.92 -0.46
N LYS A 32 30.99 39.85 0.13
CA LYS A 32 30.25 38.60 0.34
C LYS A 32 29.08 38.53 -0.65
N VAL A 33 28.74 37.34 -1.13
CA VAL A 33 27.57 37.15 -2.00
C VAL A 33 26.30 37.54 -1.22
N ASN A 34 25.39 38.26 -1.89
CA ASN A 34 24.10 38.63 -1.33
C ASN A 34 23.18 37.38 -1.30
N GLN A 35 23.24 36.64 -0.19
CA GLN A 35 22.46 35.41 0.02
C GLN A 35 20.96 35.69 0.15
N ASP A 36 20.56 36.91 0.51
CA ASP A 36 19.15 37.27 0.69
C ASP A 36 18.35 37.09 -0.62
N SER A 37 19.00 37.25 -1.78
CA SER A 37 18.36 37.00 -3.08
C SER A 37 18.11 35.51 -3.36
N PHE A 38 18.94 34.62 -2.82
CA PHE A 38 18.81 33.18 -3.01
C PHE A 38 17.92 32.54 -1.94
N GLU A 39 17.98 33.03 -0.70
CA GLU A 39 17.07 32.63 0.38
C GLU A 39 15.64 33.05 0.07
N HIS A 40 15.40 34.29 -0.37
CA HIS A 40 14.06 34.69 -0.79
C HIS A 40 13.58 33.96 -2.05
N ALA A 41 14.45 33.58 -2.98
CA ALA A 41 14.04 32.75 -4.12
C ALA A 41 13.67 31.32 -3.70
N LEU A 42 14.37 30.77 -2.71
CA LEU A 42 14.07 29.46 -2.12
C LEU A 42 12.77 29.51 -1.30
N GLU A 43 12.59 30.54 -0.48
CA GLU A 43 11.35 30.80 0.28
C GLU A 43 10.16 31.07 -0.66
N VAL A 44 10.37 31.79 -1.77
CA VAL A 44 9.32 32.00 -2.78
C VAL A 44 9.04 30.71 -3.55
N ALA A 45 10.04 29.85 -3.81
CA ALA A 45 9.81 28.54 -4.40
C ALA A 45 9.08 27.59 -3.45
N GLU A 46 9.38 27.64 -2.15
CA GLU A 46 8.71 26.87 -1.09
C GLU A 46 7.29 27.37 -0.88
N ALA A 47 7.08 28.69 -0.77
CA ALA A 47 5.75 29.31 -0.69
C ALA A 47 4.94 29.14 -2.00
N ALA A 48 5.58 29.11 -3.17
CA ALA A 48 4.93 28.78 -4.44
C ALA A 48 4.55 27.30 -4.52
N ALA A 49 5.39 26.40 -3.97
CA ALA A 49 5.07 24.99 -3.84
C ALA A 49 3.90 24.79 -2.88
N GLU A 50 3.82 25.53 -1.77
CA GLU A 50 2.71 25.51 -0.81
C GLU A 50 1.41 26.14 -1.38
N THR A 51 1.51 27.24 -2.13
CA THR A 51 0.33 27.94 -2.70
C THR A 51 -0.22 27.30 -3.97
N SER A 52 0.64 26.72 -4.84
CA SER A 52 0.20 25.86 -5.95
C SER A 52 -0.42 24.56 -5.45
N LEU A 53 -0.14 24.18 -4.19
CA LEU A 53 -0.67 22.99 -3.55
C LEU A 53 -2.13 23.14 -3.16
N GLU A 54 -2.71 24.33 -2.93
CA GLU A 54 -4.02 24.41 -2.25
C GLU A 54 -5.19 23.82 -3.06
N GLY A 55 -5.20 24.02 -4.38
CA GLY A 55 -6.17 23.38 -5.28
C GLY A 55 -5.84 21.91 -5.62
N GLY A 56 -4.54 21.59 -5.71
CA GLY A 56 -4.04 20.24 -5.95
C GLY A 56 -4.17 19.31 -4.73
N ASN A 57 -4.08 19.86 -3.52
CA ASN A 57 -4.15 19.19 -2.24
C ASN A 57 -5.51 18.55 -2.02
N MET A 58 -6.58 19.25 -2.35
CA MET A 58 -7.93 18.72 -2.23
C MET A 58 -8.16 17.56 -3.20
N ALA A 59 -7.67 17.69 -4.44
CA ALA A 59 -7.73 16.62 -5.42
C ALA A 59 -6.86 15.42 -5.01
N LEU A 60 -5.60 15.64 -4.61
CA LEU A 60 -4.67 14.61 -4.15
C LEU A 60 -5.16 13.93 -2.87
N ALA A 61 -5.74 14.67 -1.93
CA ALA A 61 -6.34 14.13 -0.71
C ALA A 61 -7.49 13.15 -1.00
N ILE A 62 -8.10 13.19 -2.19
CA ILE A 62 -9.10 12.25 -2.65
C ILE A 62 -8.48 11.15 -3.52
N PHE A 63 -7.62 11.52 -4.48
CA PHE A 63 -7.02 10.55 -5.39
C PHE A 63 -6.07 9.59 -4.68
N ILE A 64 -5.27 10.05 -3.72
CA ILE A 64 -4.33 9.21 -2.97
C ILE A 64 -5.06 8.07 -2.23
N PRO A 65 -6.07 8.33 -1.37
CA PRO A 65 -6.78 7.24 -0.70
C PRO A 65 -7.54 6.35 -1.69
N VAL A 66 -8.13 6.90 -2.75
CA VAL A 66 -8.82 6.09 -3.79
C VAL A 66 -7.86 5.14 -4.50
N LEU A 67 -6.64 5.60 -4.83
CA LEU A 67 -5.61 4.77 -5.44
C LEU A 67 -5.13 3.68 -4.48
N ILE A 68 -4.90 4.03 -3.20
CA ILE A 68 -4.51 3.04 -2.18
C ILE A 68 -5.60 1.98 -2.01
N ILE A 69 -6.86 2.39 -1.89
CA ILE A 69 -8.00 1.47 -1.76
C ILE A 69 -8.12 0.58 -3.00
N SER A 70 -7.96 1.15 -4.19
CA SER A 70 -8.00 0.40 -5.46
C SER A 70 -6.87 -0.63 -5.57
N LEU A 71 -5.66 -0.29 -5.13
CA LEU A 71 -4.52 -1.21 -5.07
C LEU A 71 -4.74 -2.32 -4.03
N LEU A 72 -5.28 -2.00 -2.85
CA LEU A 72 -5.59 -2.98 -1.82
C LEU A 72 -6.69 -3.95 -2.27
N LEU A 73 -7.79 -3.44 -2.84
CA LEU A 73 -8.89 -4.26 -3.38
C LEU A 73 -8.43 -5.09 -4.58
N GLY A 74 -7.69 -4.49 -5.52
CA GLY A 74 -7.14 -5.18 -6.68
C GLY A 74 -6.12 -6.26 -6.28
N GLY A 75 -5.24 -5.95 -5.33
CA GLY A 75 -4.28 -6.89 -4.76
C GLY A 75 -4.96 -8.04 -4.03
N ALA A 76 -5.96 -7.75 -3.18
CA ALA A 76 -6.75 -8.76 -2.49
C ALA A 76 -7.56 -9.63 -3.45
N TYR A 77 -8.16 -9.03 -4.50
CA TYR A 77 -8.88 -9.74 -5.54
C TYR A 77 -7.95 -10.69 -6.29
N ILE A 78 -6.77 -10.23 -6.73
CA ILE A 78 -5.76 -11.08 -7.38
C ILE A 78 -5.28 -12.16 -6.42
N TYR A 79 -5.04 -11.84 -5.15
CA TYR A 79 -4.63 -12.80 -4.14
C TYR A 79 -5.67 -13.90 -3.94
N ILE A 80 -6.95 -13.54 -3.75
CA ILE A 80 -8.04 -14.51 -3.58
C ILE A 80 -8.27 -15.30 -4.87
N THR A 81 -8.32 -14.65 -6.03
CA THR A 81 -8.53 -15.35 -7.31
C THR A 81 -7.36 -16.28 -7.64
N ARG A 82 -6.12 -15.89 -7.35
CA ARG A 82 -4.95 -16.76 -7.48
C ARG A 82 -4.96 -17.87 -6.44
N CYS A 83 -5.22 -17.59 -5.16
CA CYS A 83 -5.36 -18.60 -4.12
C CYS A 83 -6.46 -19.59 -4.49
N ARG A 84 -7.64 -19.13 -4.93
CA ARG A 84 -8.71 -19.99 -5.44
C ARG A 84 -8.26 -20.75 -6.68
N TYR A 85 -7.59 -20.13 -7.65
CA TYR A 85 -7.08 -20.85 -8.83
C TYR A 85 -6.09 -21.96 -8.46
N TYR A 86 -5.15 -21.69 -7.54
CA TYR A 86 -4.20 -22.68 -7.03
C TYR A 86 -4.83 -23.73 -6.09
N SER A 87 -5.89 -23.38 -5.35
CA SER A 87 -6.63 -24.29 -4.45
C SER A 87 -7.84 -24.99 -5.07
N ASN A 88 -8.32 -24.54 -6.24
CA ASN A 88 -9.37 -25.18 -7.04
C ASN A 88 -8.89 -26.51 -7.66
N LEU A 89 -7.60 -26.86 -7.56
CA LEU A 89 -7.14 -28.23 -7.78
C LEU A 89 -7.37 -29.15 -6.55
N ARG A 90 -7.80 -28.61 -5.40
CA ARG A 90 -7.93 -29.35 -4.13
C ARG A 90 -9.05 -28.85 -3.18
N LEU A 91 -10.25 -28.56 -3.67
CA LEU A 91 -11.44 -28.63 -2.79
C LEU A 91 -12.56 -29.45 -3.47
N PRO A 92 -12.92 -30.63 -2.92
CA PRO A 92 -14.07 -31.37 -3.38
C PRO A 92 -15.30 -30.80 -2.67
N LEU A 93 -16.09 -29.98 -3.36
CA LEU A 93 -17.52 -29.87 -3.06
C LEU A 93 -18.25 -30.76 -4.06
N MET A 94 -18.03 -32.06 -3.91
CA MET A 94 -18.89 -33.08 -4.49
C MET A 94 -20.28 -32.89 -3.86
N TYR A 95 -21.14 -32.16 -4.56
CA TYR A 95 -22.58 -32.38 -4.47
C TYR A 95 -22.84 -33.76 -5.08
N SER A 96 -22.58 -34.80 -4.29
CA SER A 96 -23.02 -36.15 -4.61
C SER A 96 -24.22 -36.43 -3.72
N HIS A 97 -25.42 -36.19 -4.24
CA HIS A 97 -26.52 -37.09 -3.90
C HIS A 97 -26.38 -38.31 -4.80
N PRO A 98 -25.89 -39.46 -4.30
CA PRO A 98 -25.97 -40.68 -5.07
C PRO A 98 -27.41 -41.16 -4.99
N TYR A 99 -28.11 -41.13 -6.11
CA TYR A 99 -29.33 -41.92 -6.28
C TYR A 99 -28.92 -43.39 -6.11
N SER A 100 -29.28 -43.99 -4.97
CA SER A 100 -28.98 -45.39 -4.69
C SER A 100 -29.95 -46.28 -5.46
N GLN A 101 -29.61 -46.61 -6.69
CA GLN A 101 -30.26 -47.71 -7.39
C GLN A 101 -29.59 -49.01 -6.91
N ILE A 102 -30.07 -49.55 -5.78
CA ILE A 102 -29.73 -50.91 -5.36
C ILE A 102 -30.79 -51.83 -5.92
N THR A 103 -30.37 -52.54 -6.96
CA THR A 103 -30.94 -53.76 -7.47
C THR A 103 -31.04 -54.78 -6.34
N VAL A 104 -32.27 -55.21 -6.06
CA VAL A 104 -32.68 -56.56 -5.62
C VAL A 104 -31.50 -57.53 -5.51
N GLU A 105 -30.83 -57.61 -4.36
CA GLU A 105 -29.95 -58.73 -3.95
C GLU A 105 -29.51 -58.53 -2.47
N THR A 106 -30.41 -58.10 -1.58
CA THR A 106 -30.18 -58.22 -0.13
C THR A 106 -31.52 -58.43 0.60
N GLU A 107 -32.28 -59.45 0.22
CA GLU A 107 -33.25 -60.04 1.13
C GLU A 107 -32.47 -60.80 2.20
N PHE A 108 -32.15 -60.05 3.24
CA PHE A 108 -32.13 -60.43 4.64
C PHE A 108 -32.50 -61.90 4.90
N ASP A 109 -31.46 -62.69 5.18
CA ASP A 109 -31.51 -63.96 5.89
C ASP A 109 -32.42 -63.80 7.13
N ASN A 110 -33.61 -64.41 7.10
CA ASN A 110 -34.58 -64.35 8.20
C ASN A 110 -34.53 -65.66 9.01
N PRO A 111 -33.86 -65.70 10.17
CA PRO A 111 -33.59 -66.94 10.89
C PRO A 111 -34.76 -67.42 11.77
N ILE A 112 -36.03 -67.22 11.39
CA ILE A 112 -37.19 -67.44 12.29
C ILE A 112 -38.13 -68.59 11.87
N TYR A 113 -37.95 -69.27 10.73
CA TYR A 113 -38.92 -70.29 10.30
C TYR A 113 -38.44 -71.75 10.31
N GLU A 114 -37.21 -72.05 10.74
CA GLU A 114 -36.82 -73.43 11.04
C GLU A 114 -37.10 -73.78 12.50
N THR A 115 -38.37 -73.92 12.91
CA THR A 115 -38.80 -74.87 13.97
C THR A 115 -40.31 -74.80 14.22
N GLY A 116 -40.97 -75.95 14.13
CA GLY A 116 -42.40 -76.13 14.42
C GLY A 116 -43.10 -76.76 13.22
N GLU A 117 -42.78 -77.99 12.85
CA GLU A 117 -43.46 -79.16 13.39
C GLU A 117 -45.00 -79.01 13.45
N THR A 118 -45.67 -79.95 12.80
CA THR A 118 -47.06 -80.39 12.94
C THR A 118 -48.20 -79.63 12.24
N ARG A 119 -48.71 -80.31 11.20
CA ARG A 119 -50.12 -80.65 10.96
C ARG A 119 -51.04 -79.50 10.53
N GLU A 120 -51.54 -79.58 9.30
CA GLU A 120 -52.99 -79.76 9.06
C GLU A 120 -53.29 -80.10 7.59
N TYR A 121 -54.44 -80.71 7.42
CA TYR A 121 -54.93 -81.53 6.31
C TYR A 121 -56.21 -80.88 5.76
N GLU A 122 -56.40 -80.82 4.45
CA GLU A 122 -57.67 -80.87 3.66
C GLU A 122 -57.41 -80.27 2.27
N VAL A 123 -57.63 -80.91 1.10
CA VAL A 123 -58.82 -81.49 0.43
C VAL A 123 -59.32 -80.60 -0.73
N SER A 124 -59.68 -81.28 -1.84
CA SER A 124 -60.47 -80.89 -3.04
C SER A 124 -59.73 -80.33 -4.27
N ILE A 125 -59.63 -81.16 -5.32
CA ILE A 125 -60.47 -81.07 -6.54
C ILE A 125 -60.41 -82.41 -7.29
#